data_AF-A0A496ZBI2-F1
#
_entry.id   AF-A0A496ZBI2-F1
#
_cell.length_a   1.000
_cell.length_b   1.000
_cell.length_c   1.000
_cell.angle_alpha   90.00
_cell.angle_beta   90.00
_cell.angle_gamma   90.00
#
_symmetry.space_group_name_H-M   'P 1'
#
loop_
_entity.id
_entity.type
_entity.pdbx_description
1 polymer ?
#
loop_
_entity_poly.entity_id
_entity_poly.type
_entity_poly.pdbx_seq_one_letter_code
_entity_poly.pdbx_strand_id
1 'polypeptide(L)'
;MPKLHIEEYTRTLAGKSVFIACREGILRDHFHDIIADIKFLNRQGVRTTFFHNMSNRFSNQKHFRELSSRLPETRIIKVLPDLDFYHFVLDYSNHVFKFIFLERKYLIDRQGVKINAINTQRARDAFGGYADLIANINFKGALEKICHKIDTGHCDRVHILPSGKNTVKHELFTIEGSGTLIANNFEETFGVAASRREIEIVFGILNQHKHEAYLKPRSLAYIQQHKDAFFVTKIDGIIVGCVEKKKLDEGTIELGAVAISTKFINQRVGIFTVNAFIDQMTREGFRCFVSLTNNPQLKKLYNRLGFNKGPFSRYRARQAQSPDVIMYRKEI
;
A
#
# COMPACT_ATOMS: atom_id res chain seq x y z
N MET A 1 15.33 9.79 -1.16
CA MET A 1 15.00 8.43 -1.65
C MET A 1 14.17 7.73 -0.57
N PRO A 2 13.12 6.97 -0.94
CA PRO A 2 12.28 6.28 0.05
C PRO A 2 13.08 5.20 0.78
N LYS A 3 12.76 4.96 2.06
CA LYS A 3 13.41 3.91 2.86
C LYS A 3 12.87 2.55 2.42
N LEU A 4 13.79 1.62 2.15
CA LEU A 4 13.46 0.26 1.74
C LEU A 4 13.39 -0.66 2.96
N HIS A 5 12.36 -1.47 3.02
CA HIS A 5 12.15 -2.48 4.07
C HIS A 5 12.36 -3.89 3.48
N ILE A 6 13.57 -4.14 2.95
CA ILE A 6 13.86 -5.31 2.11
C ILE A 6 13.51 -6.63 2.80
N GLU A 7 14.02 -6.85 4.01
CA GLU A 7 13.86 -8.10 4.73
C GLU A 7 12.39 -8.39 5.07
N GLU A 8 11.63 -7.37 5.49
CA GLU A 8 10.22 -7.51 5.86
C GLU A 8 9.37 -7.98 4.68
N TYR A 9 9.49 -7.28 3.56
CA TYR A 9 8.71 -7.56 2.36
C TYR A 9 9.24 -8.79 1.61
N THR A 10 10.52 -9.16 1.79
CA THR A 10 11.06 -10.41 1.24
C THR A 10 10.38 -11.62 1.86
N ARG A 11 10.06 -11.60 3.16
CA ARG A 11 9.35 -12.73 3.81
C ARG A 11 7.99 -13.01 3.19
N THR A 12 7.30 -11.99 2.69
CA THR A 12 5.98 -12.15 2.07
C THR A 12 6.07 -12.49 0.58
N LEU A 13 7.15 -12.10 -0.10
CA LEU A 13 7.33 -12.27 -1.55
C LEU A 13 8.18 -13.48 -1.96
N ALA A 14 9.09 -13.94 -1.10
CA ALA A 14 9.99 -15.04 -1.42
C ALA A 14 9.21 -16.32 -1.78
N GLY A 15 9.59 -16.97 -2.87
CA GLY A 15 8.93 -18.16 -3.41
C GLY A 15 7.60 -17.88 -4.15
N LYS A 16 7.05 -16.67 -4.07
CA LYS A 16 5.80 -16.31 -4.77
C LYS A 16 6.07 -16.01 -6.25
N SER A 17 5.07 -16.29 -7.08
CA SER A 17 5.10 -16.00 -8.52
C SER A 17 4.62 -14.59 -8.80
N VAL A 18 5.46 -13.77 -9.46
CA VAL A 18 5.13 -12.40 -9.86
C VAL A 18 5.25 -12.28 -11.37
N PHE A 19 4.14 -11.89 -12.00
CA PHE A 19 4.07 -11.67 -13.44
C PHE A 19 4.24 -10.18 -13.73
N ILE A 20 5.20 -9.85 -14.58
CA ILE A 20 5.56 -8.47 -14.91
C ILE A 20 5.36 -8.30 -16.40
N ALA A 21 4.54 -7.33 -16.80
CA ALA A 21 4.18 -7.12 -18.19
C ALA A 21 4.54 -5.71 -18.64
N CYS A 22 5.23 -5.60 -19.78
CA CYS A 22 5.67 -4.32 -20.33
C CYS A 22 5.59 -4.32 -21.86
N ARG A 23 4.87 -3.33 -22.41
CA ARG A 23 4.75 -3.17 -23.87
C ARG A 23 6.05 -2.63 -24.48
N GLU A 24 6.23 -2.91 -25.77
CA GLU A 24 7.46 -2.68 -26.52
C GLU A 24 8.01 -1.25 -26.36
N GLY A 25 7.16 -0.23 -26.55
CA GLY A 25 7.62 1.16 -26.48
C GLY A 25 8.21 1.50 -25.12
N ILE A 26 7.53 1.08 -24.05
CA ILE A 26 7.96 1.31 -22.68
C ILE A 26 9.21 0.50 -22.36
N LEU A 27 9.25 -0.77 -22.76
CA LEU A 27 10.40 -1.64 -22.56
C LEU A 27 11.65 -1.10 -23.27
N ARG A 28 11.48 -0.51 -24.46
CA ARG A 28 12.59 0.12 -25.18
C ARG A 28 13.09 1.36 -24.44
N ASP A 29 12.18 2.23 -24.00
CA ASP A 29 12.49 3.49 -23.32
C ASP A 29 13.18 3.26 -21.96
N HIS A 30 12.82 2.18 -21.25
CA HIS A 30 13.24 1.91 -19.87
C HIS A 30 13.95 0.57 -19.67
N PHE A 31 14.58 0.02 -20.72
CA PHE A 31 15.13 -1.34 -20.73
C PHE A 31 16.03 -1.64 -19.53
N HIS A 32 17.02 -0.78 -19.27
CA HIS A 32 18.01 -1.00 -18.21
C HIS A 32 17.39 -0.99 -16.81
N ASP A 33 16.44 -0.08 -16.57
CA ASP A 33 15.77 0.07 -15.28
C ASP A 33 14.88 -1.14 -14.98
N ILE A 34 14.09 -1.58 -15.97
CA ILE A 34 13.22 -2.75 -15.84
C ILE A 34 14.03 -4.01 -15.55
N ILE A 35 15.14 -4.21 -16.27
CA ILE A 35 16.03 -5.34 -16.05
C ILE A 35 16.65 -5.31 -14.65
N ALA A 36 17.06 -4.13 -14.18
CA ALA A 36 17.63 -3.97 -12.85
C ALA A 36 16.62 -4.32 -11.74
N ASP A 37 15.37 -3.90 -11.90
CA ASP A 37 14.29 -4.20 -10.98
C ASP A 37 13.93 -5.68 -10.97
N ILE A 38 13.79 -6.33 -12.13
CA ILE A 38 13.51 -7.78 -12.20
C ILE A 38 14.64 -8.58 -11.55
N LYS A 39 15.91 -8.24 -11.84
CA LYS A 39 17.06 -8.86 -11.17
C LYS A 39 17.03 -8.67 -9.66
N PHE A 40 16.59 -7.49 -9.19
CA PHE A 40 16.44 -7.24 -7.76
C PHE A 40 15.42 -8.19 -7.13
N LEU A 41 14.27 -8.40 -7.78
CA LEU A 41 13.25 -9.35 -7.31
C LEU A 41 13.77 -10.79 -7.26
N ASN A 42 14.49 -11.23 -8.30
CA ASN A 42 15.07 -12.58 -8.32
C ASN A 42 16.06 -12.78 -7.16
N ARG A 43 16.88 -11.77 -6.85
CA ARG A 43 17.77 -11.80 -5.66
C ARG A 43 17.04 -11.87 -4.33
N GLN A 44 15.77 -11.46 -4.27
CA GLN A 44 14.92 -11.64 -3.08
C GLN A 44 14.15 -12.97 -3.10
N GLY A 45 14.47 -13.88 -4.01
CA GLY A 45 13.82 -15.20 -4.13
C GLY A 45 12.43 -15.17 -4.75
N VAL A 46 12.05 -14.08 -5.44
CA VAL A 46 10.77 -13.99 -6.15
C VAL A 46 10.85 -14.73 -7.48
N ARG A 47 9.86 -15.57 -7.79
CA ARG A 47 9.79 -16.26 -9.09
C ARG A 47 9.16 -15.34 -10.12
N THR A 48 9.95 -14.84 -11.07
CA THR A 48 9.48 -13.84 -12.03
C THR A 48 9.16 -14.44 -13.40
N THR A 49 8.03 -14.00 -13.98
CA THR A 49 7.72 -14.18 -15.41
C THR A 49 7.56 -12.80 -16.04
N PHE A 50 8.27 -12.55 -17.13
CA PHE A 50 8.28 -11.26 -17.82
C PHE A 50 7.65 -11.34 -19.20
N PHE A 51 6.59 -10.57 -19.43
CA PHE A 51 5.84 -10.51 -20.67
C PHE A 51 6.19 -9.25 -21.45
N HIS A 52 6.43 -9.39 -22.75
CA HIS A 52 6.65 -8.27 -23.66
C HIS A 52 6.11 -8.54 -25.06
N ASN A 53 5.83 -7.50 -25.84
CA ASN A 53 5.48 -7.64 -27.28
C ASN A 53 6.56 -7.04 -28.20
N MET A 54 7.79 -6.87 -27.70
CA MET A 54 8.91 -6.37 -28.50
C MET A 54 9.15 -7.20 -29.77
N SER A 55 8.98 -6.55 -30.91
CA SER A 55 9.25 -7.10 -32.24
C SER A 55 10.76 -7.25 -32.50
N ASN A 56 11.16 -8.31 -33.22
CA ASN A 56 12.55 -8.54 -33.63
C ASN A 56 12.84 -7.75 -34.92
N ARG A 57 12.86 -6.42 -34.80
CA ARG A 57 13.19 -5.47 -35.87
C ARG A 57 14.48 -4.74 -35.54
N PHE A 58 15.09 -4.11 -36.53
CA PHE A 58 16.38 -3.42 -36.40
C PHE A 58 16.45 -2.49 -35.16
N SER A 59 15.42 -1.67 -34.93
CA SER A 59 15.34 -0.73 -33.80
C SER A 59 15.30 -1.40 -32.41
N ASN A 60 15.00 -2.70 -32.33
CA ASN A 60 14.94 -3.46 -31.09
C ASN A 60 16.02 -4.55 -31.00
N GLN A 61 16.82 -4.75 -32.05
CA GLN A 61 17.62 -5.96 -32.22
C GLN A 61 18.60 -6.19 -31.06
N LYS A 62 19.19 -5.11 -30.54
CA LYS A 62 20.06 -5.15 -29.35
C LYS A 62 19.30 -5.65 -28.13
N HIS A 63 18.22 -4.96 -27.75
CA HIS A 63 17.41 -5.33 -26.58
C HIS A 63 16.82 -6.74 -26.70
N PHE A 64 16.36 -7.12 -27.90
CA PHE A 64 15.79 -8.43 -28.17
C PHE A 64 16.81 -9.56 -27.93
N ARG A 65 18.06 -9.39 -28.36
CA ARG A 65 19.15 -10.36 -28.13
C ARG A 65 19.60 -10.40 -26.67
N GLU A 66 19.60 -9.26 -26.00
CA GLU A 66 20.09 -9.14 -24.62
C GLU A 66 19.06 -9.59 -23.58
N LEU A 67 17.76 -9.57 -23.86
CA LEU A 67 16.72 -9.79 -22.84
C LEU A 67 16.89 -11.12 -22.11
N SER A 68 17.03 -12.23 -22.84
CA SER A 68 17.18 -13.57 -22.26
C SER A 68 18.51 -13.77 -21.54
N SER A 69 19.61 -13.27 -22.10
CA SER A 69 20.93 -13.39 -21.45
C SER A 69 21.02 -12.53 -20.18
N ARG A 70 20.27 -11.43 -20.12
CA ARG A 70 20.25 -10.53 -18.97
C ARG A 70 19.31 -10.99 -17.86
N LEU A 71 18.33 -11.84 -18.15
CA LEU A 71 17.37 -12.36 -17.16
C LEU A 71 17.32 -13.91 -17.17
N PRO A 72 18.42 -14.61 -16.87
CA PRO A 72 18.47 -16.07 -16.95
C PRO A 72 17.53 -16.78 -15.95
N GLU A 73 17.21 -16.12 -14.83
CA GLU A 73 16.32 -16.65 -13.78
C GLU A 73 14.84 -16.29 -13.99
N THR A 74 14.52 -15.53 -15.05
CA THR A 74 13.15 -15.07 -15.33
C THR A 74 12.60 -15.80 -16.55
N ARG A 75 11.37 -16.31 -16.44
CA ARG A 75 10.67 -16.85 -17.60
C ARG A 75 10.24 -15.71 -18.51
N ILE A 76 10.78 -15.63 -19.72
CA ILE A 76 10.43 -14.58 -20.68
C ILE A 76 9.37 -15.10 -21.65
N ILE A 77 8.29 -14.33 -21.81
CA ILE A 77 7.18 -14.65 -22.70
C ILE A 77 6.97 -13.49 -23.68
N LYS A 78 7.12 -13.79 -24.96
CA LYS A 78 6.83 -12.85 -26.04
C LYS A 78 5.37 -13.01 -26.47
N VAL A 79 4.60 -11.93 -26.37
CA VAL A 79 3.23 -11.85 -26.91
C VAL A 79 3.31 -11.45 -28.37
N LEU A 80 2.60 -12.19 -29.23
CA LEU A 80 2.59 -11.95 -30.67
C LEU A 80 1.76 -10.70 -31.03
N PRO A 81 2.08 -9.99 -32.14
CA PRO A 81 1.45 -8.72 -32.48
C PRO A 81 -0.05 -8.80 -32.79
N ASP A 82 -0.55 -9.97 -33.17
CA ASP A 82 -1.95 -10.27 -33.50
C ASP A 82 -2.82 -10.53 -32.26
N LEU A 83 -2.21 -10.66 -31.08
CA LEU A 83 -2.90 -10.89 -29.82
C LEU A 83 -3.07 -9.59 -29.03
N ASP A 84 -4.20 -9.46 -28.32
CA ASP A 84 -4.33 -8.41 -27.31
C ASP A 84 -3.35 -8.68 -26.15
N PHE A 85 -2.44 -7.73 -25.94
CA PHE A 85 -1.34 -7.88 -24.99
C PHE A 85 -1.83 -8.17 -23.56
N TYR A 86 -2.82 -7.41 -23.08
CA TYR A 86 -3.25 -7.54 -21.69
C TYR A 86 -4.09 -8.80 -21.49
N HIS A 87 -4.97 -9.12 -22.43
CA HIS A 87 -5.78 -10.32 -22.35
C HIS A 87 -4.91 -11.57 -22.35
N PHE A 88 -3.91 -11.64 -23.22
CA PHE A 88 -2.96 -12.74 -23.24
C PHE A 88 -2.24 -12.90 -21.90
N VAL A 89 -1.73 -11.80 -21.33
CA VAL A 89 -1.02 -11.82 -20.04
C VAL A 89 -1.95 -12.30 -18.92
N LEU A 90 -3.18 -11.78 -18.88
CA LEU A 90 -4.15 -12.12 -17.83
C LEU A 90 -4.64 -13.57 -17.96
N ASP A 91 -4.71 -14.13 -19.16
CA ASP A 91 -5.15 -15.53 -19.40
C ASP A 91 -4.03 -16.55 -19.27
N TYR A 92 -2.78 -16.11 -19.20
CA TYR A 92 -1.62 -17.01 -19.26
C TYR A 92 -1.58 -18.07 -18.14
N SER A 93 -2.16 -17.77 -16.97
CA SER A 93 -2.23 -18.70 -15.84
C SER A 93 -3.56 -18.60 -15.10
N ASN A 94 -4.02 -19.74 -14.59
CA ASN A 94 -5.24 -19.84 -13.79
C ASN A 94 -5.13 -19.09 -12.46
N HIS A 95 -3.97 -19.14 -11.80
CA HIS A 95 -3.76 -18.39 -10.56
C HIS A 95 -2.38 -17.72 -10.57
N VAL A 96 -2.35 -16.46 -10.14
CA VAL A 96 -1.13 -15.66 -10.03
C VAL A 96 -1.22 -14.82 -8.76
N PHE A 97 -0.18 -14.91 -7.92
CA PHE A 97 -0.12 -14.12 -6.69
C PHE A 97 -0.12 -12.61 -6.99
N LYS A 98 0.66 -12.17 -7.98
CA LYS A 98 0.74 -10.75 -8.33
C LYS A 98 0.99 -10.49 -9.81
N PHE A 99 0.20 -9.59 -10.40
CA PHE A 99 0.53 -8.94 -11.66
C PHE A 99 1.11 -7.54 -11.44
N ILE A 100 2.09 -7.18 -12.27
CA ILE A 100 2.67 -5.85 -12.35
C ILE A 100 2.63 -5.41 -13.81
N PHE A 101 1.77 -4.44 -14.13
CA PHE A 101 1.73 -3.79 -15.42
C PHE A 101 2.59 -2.53 -15.38
N LEU A 102 3.64 -2.52 -16.20
CA LEU A 102 4.52 -1.39 -16.40
C LEU A 102 3.95 -0.50 -17.50
N GLU A 103 3.39 0.64 -17.09
CA GLU A 103 2.75 1.60 -17.96
C GLU A 103 3.48 2.95 -17.95
N ARG A 104 3.07 3.88 -18.81
CA ARG A 104 3.63 5.24 -18.81
C ARG A 104 3.20 6.06 -17.59
N LYS A 105 2.05 5.73 -16.99
CA LYS A 105 1.48 6.41 -15.81
C LYS A 105 0.77 5.40 -14.91
N TYR A 106 0.70 5.71 -13.61
CA TYR A 106 -0.24 5.09 -12.66
C TYR A 106 -1.69 5.52 -12.94
N LEU A 107 -2.66 4.94 -12.23
CA LEU A 107 -4.04 5.41 -12.28
C LEU A 107 -4.18 6.73 -11.50
N ILE A 108 -4.98 7.64 -12.05
CA ILE A 108 -5.34 8.92 -11.44
C ILE A 108 -6.85 8.97 -11.24
N ASP A 109 -7.33 9.75 -10.27
CA ASP A 109 -8.74 10.06 -10.10
C ASP A 109 -9.20 11.18 -11.06
N ARG A 110 -10.48 11.56 -10.97
CA ARG A 110 -11.06 12.62 -11.83
C ARG A 110 -10.44 14.00 -11.61
N GLN A 111 -9.73 14.19 -10.50
CA GLN A 111 -9.02 15.42 -10.17
C GLN A 111 -7.55 15.35 -10.62
N GLY A 112 -7.14 14.29 -11.30
CA GLY A 112 -5.77 14.07 -11.75
C GLY A 112 -4.82 13.62 -10.64
N VAL A 113 -5.34 13.30 -9.46
CA VAL A 113 -4.54 12.87 -8.30
C VAL A 113 -4.29 11.38 -8.38
N LYS A 114 -3.07 10.94 -8.04
CA LYS A 114 -2.69 9.52 -8.04
C LYS A 114 -3.61 8.69 -7.14
N ILE A 115 -4.12 7.58 -7.66
CA ILE A 115 -4.79 6.53 -6.90
C ILE A 115 -3.72 5.55 -6.39
N ASN A 116 -3.50 5.48 -5.08
CA ASN A 116 -2.52 4.55 -4.49
C ASN A 116 -3.05 3.11 -4.39
N ALA A 117 -4.30 2.95 -3.99
CA ALA A 117 -4.96 1.66 -3.86
C ALA A 117 -6.45 1.79 -4.15
N ILE A 118 -7.06 0.75 -4.73
CA ILE A 118 -8.48 0.68 -5.06
C ILE A 118 -8.97 -0.78 -5.05
N ASN A 119 -10.24 -1.01 -4.74
CA ASN A 119 -10.86 -2.34 -4.86
C ASN A 119 -11.60 -2.46 -6.20
N THR A 120 -12.04 -3.67 -6.57
CA THR A 120 -12.66 -3.90 -7.87
C THR A 120 -13.96 -3.13 -8.05
N GLN A 121 -14.77 -3.01 -6.99
CA GLN A 121 -16.01 -2.22 -7.04
C GLN A 121 -15.74 -0.76 -7.41
N ARG A 122 -14.83 -0.08 -6.68
CA ARG A 122 -14.46 1.30 -6.98
C ARG A 122 -13.77 1.43 -8.33
N ALA A 123 -12.97 0.43 -8.72
CA ALA A 123 -12.36 0.37 -10.04
C ALA A 123 -13.39 0.15 -11.16
N ARG A 124 -14.62 -0.28 -10.88
CA ARG A 124 -15.70 -0.26 -11.87
C ARG A 124 -16.48 1.05 -11.81
N ASP A 125 -16.83 1.51 -10.61
CA ASP A 125 -17.60 2.75 -10.40
C ASP A 125 -16.90 3.97 -11.02
N ALA A 126 -15.58 4.03 -10.86
CA ALA A 126 -14.80 5.14 -11.39
C ALA A 126 -14.80 5.12 -12.94
N PHE A 127 -14.87 3.93 -13.56
CA PHE A 127 -14.71 3.70 -15.01
C PHE A 127 -16.03 3.62 -15.78
N GLY A 128 -17.16 3.42 -15.08
CA GLY A 128 -18.51 3.50 -15.64
C GLY A 128 -18.94 4.92 -16.05
N GLY A 129 -18.21 5.95 -15.60
CA GLY A 129 -18.36 7.32 -16.11
C GLY A 129 -17.54 7.54 -17.38
N TYR A 130 -18.16 8.13 -18.41
CA TYR A 130 -17.47 8.55 -19.63
C TYR A 130 -16.27 9.46 -19.31
N ALA A 131 -15.09 9.03 -19.76
CA ALA A 131 -13.82 9.75 -19.81
C ALA A 131 -13.07 10.03 -18.48
N ASP A 132 -11.74 9.97 -18.55
CA ASP A 132 -10.76 10.68 -17.70
C ASP A 132 -9.98 9.98 -16.56
N LEU A 133 -10.02 8.65 -16.40
CA LEU A 133 -9.14 7.96 -15.42
C LEU A 133 -7.90 7.30 -16.04
N ILE A 134 -7.79 7.24 -17.36
CA ILE A 134 -6.68 6.54 -18.02
C ILE A 134 -6.07 7.38 -19.12
N ALA A 135 -4.80 7.74 -18.94
CA ALA A 135 -3.94 8.22 -20.02
C ALA A 135 -3.58 7.10 -21.05
N ASN A 136 -4.28 5.96 -21.02
CA ASN A 136 -4.00 4.76 -21.80
C ASN A 136 -5.31 4.06 -22.15
N ILE A 137 -5.95 4.53 -23.22
CA ILE A 137 -7.24 4.02 -23.73
C ILE A 137 -7.25 2.48 -23.84
N ASN A 138 -6.11 1.87 -24.21
CA ASN A 138 -5.98 0.43 -24.38
C ASN A 138 -5.99 -0.37 -23.06
N PHE A 139 -5.72 0.27 -21.91
CA PHE A 139 -5.80 -0.40 -20.61
C PHE A 139 -7.23 -0.48 -20.07
N LYS A 140 -8.16 0.33 -20.61
CA LYS A 140 -9.57 0.32 -20.17
C LYS A 140 -10.20 -1.06 -20.34
N GLY A 141 -9.98 -1.71 -21.48
CA GLY A 141 -10.48 -3.06 -21.75
C GLY A 141 -9.89 -4.11 -20.80
N ALA A 142 -8.62 -3.93 -20.40
CA ALA A 142 -7.95 -4.85 -19.47
C ALA A 142 -8.48 -4.74 -18.04
N LEU A 143 -9.02 -3.58 -17.63
CA LEU A 143 -9.41 -3.37 -16.23
C LEU A 143 -10.57 -4.24 -15.79
N GLU A 144 -11.60 -4.42 -16.62
CA GLU A 144 -12.72 -5.30 -16.26
C GLU A 144 -12.21 -6.73 -16.07
N LYS A 145 -11.30 -7.18 -16.92
CA LYS A 145 -10.68 -8.50 -16.81
C LYS A 145 -9.80 -8.64 -15.57
N ILE A 146 -9.06 -7.59 -15.20
CA ILE A 146 -8.33 -7.50 -13.93
C ILE A 146 -9.29 -7.65 -12.76
N CYS A 147 -10.38 -6.88 -12.76
CA CYS A 147 -11.38 -6.92 -11.70
C CYS A 147 -12.01 -8.31 -11.60
N HIS A 148 -12.39 -8.91 -12.72
CA HIS A 148 -12.94 -10.25 -12.77
C HIS A 148 -11.98 -11.32 -12.22
N LYS A 149 -10.68 -11.30 -12.58
CA LYS A 149 -9.69 -12.23 -12.01
C LYS A 149 -9.53 -12.06 -10.50
N ILE A 150 -9.60 -10.83 -9.99
CA ILE A 150 -9.52 -10.57 -8.55
C ILE A 150 -10.78 -11.08 -7.86
N ASP A 151 -11.97 -10.78 -8.39
CA ASP A 151 -13.25 -11.20 -7.81
C ASP A 151 -13.39 -12.74 -7.76
N THR A 152 -12.83 -13.44 -8.74
CA THR A 152 -12.86 -14.90 -8.84
C THR A 152 -11.72 -15.60 -8.08
N GLY A 153 -10.82 -14.85 -7.42
CA GLY A 153 -9.69 -15.42 -6.68
C GLY A 153 -8.55 -15.98 -7.56
N HIS A 154 -8.58 -15.71 -8.87
CA HIS A 154 -7.53 -16.06 -9.81
C HIS A 154 -6.33 -15.10 -9.77
N CYS A 155 -6.44 -13.99 -9.03
CA CYS A 155 -5.37 -13.04 -8.79
C CYS A 155 -5.54 -12.32 -7.45
N ASP A 156 -4.50 -12.27 -6.62
CA ASP A 156 -4.60 -11.58 -5.32
C ASP A 156 -4.39 -10.07 -5.45
N ARG A 157 -3.38 -9.65 -6.22
CA ARG A 157 -2.95 -8.25 -6.33
C ARG A 157 -2.58 -7.89 -7.76
N VAL A 158 -3.11 -6.78 -8.28
CA VAL A 158 -2.62 -6.17 -9.53
C VAL A 158 -2.03 -4.80 -9.24
N HIS A 159 -0.82 -4.56 -9.75
CA HIS A 159 -0.14 -3.27 -9.64
C HIS A 159 -0.01 -2.62 -11.02
N ILE A 160 -0.30 -1.32 -11.11
CA ILE A 160 -0.13 -0.51 -12.31
C ILE A 160 0.90 0.58 -11.98
N LEU A 161 2.07 0.48 -12.58
CA LEU A 161 3.22 1.28 -12.19
C LEU A 161 3.74 2.13 -13.35
N PRO A 162 4.16 3.38 -13.10
CA PRO A 162 4.86 4.17 -14.10
C PRO A 162 6.26 3.60 -14.32
N SER A 163 6.65 3.40 -15.57
CA SER A 163 7.96 2.83 -15.89
C SER A 163 9.07 3.84 -15.63
N GLY A 164 10.17 3.35 -15.08
CA GLY A 164 11.31 4.18 -14.69
C GLY A 164 12.20 3.50 -13.67
N LYS A 165 13.22 4.24 -13.23
CA LYS A 165 14.25 3.75 -12.33
C LYS A 165 13.68 3.36 -10.96
N ASN A 166 13.95 2.12 -10.56
CA ASN A 166 13.55 1.53 -9.27
C ASN A 166 12.04 1.49 -9.00
N THR A 167 11.18 1.64 -10.01
CA THR A 167 9.73 1.69 -9.79
C THR A 167 9.22 0.42 -9.12
N VAL A 168 9.54 -0.76 -9.65
CA VAL A 168 9.00 -2.02 -9.11
C VAL A 168 9.56 -2.26 -7.71
N LYS A 169 10.86 -1.96 -7.52
CA LYS A 169 11.51 -2.03 -6.23
C LYS A 169 10.85 -1.09 -5.21
N HIS A 170 10.54 0.14 -5.58
CA HIS A 170 9.86 1.07 -4.69
C HIS A 170 8.44 0.61 -4.38
N GLU A 171 7.69 0.15 -5.38
CA GLU A 171 6.32 -0.34 -5.18
C GLU A 171 6.24 -1.46 -4.14
N LEU A 172 7.16 -2.41 -4.22
CA LEU A 172 7.09 -3.65 -3.45
C LEU A 172 7.83 -3.62 -2.12
N PHE A 173 8.77 -2.69 -1.92
CA PHE A 173 9.65 -2.68 -0.73
C PHE A 173 9.65 -1.36 0.02
N THR A 174 8.68 -0.48 -0.25
CA THR A 174 8.46 0.77 0.51
C THR A 174 7.04 0.82 1.06
N ILE A 175 6.85 1.68 2.06
CA ILE A 175 5.56 1.89 2.71
C ILE A 175 4.62 2.67 1.77
N GLU A 176 5.16 3.63 1.03
CA GLU A 176 4.45 4.54 0.13
C GLU A 176 4.00 3.85 -1.17
N GLY A 177 4.85 2.98 -1.72
CA GLY A 177 4.73 2.50 -3.10
C GLY A 177 4.93 3.60 -4.15
N SER A 178 4.92 3.22 -5.42
CA SER A 178 5.16 4.13 -6.55
C SER A 178 4.02 4.17 -7.57
N GLY A 179 3.05 3.26 -7.50
CA GLY A 179 1.91 3.26 -8.41
C GLY A 179 0.59 2.94 -7.74
N THR A 180 -0.27 2.22 -8.47
CA THR A 180 -1.64 1.88 -8.05
C THR A 180 -1.75 0.39 -7.76
N LEU A 181 -2.29 0.03 -6.60
CA LEU A 181 -2.68 -1.33 -6.25
C LEU A 181 -4.19 -1.53 -6.47
N ILE A 182 -4.57 -2.62 -7.13
CA ILE A 182 -5.96 -3.09 -7.25
C ILE A 182 -6.09 -4.43 -6.56
N ALA A 183 -7.00 -4.52 -5.57
CA ALA A 183 -7.32 -5.78 -4.90
C ALA A 183 -8.53 -5.72 -3.95
N ASN A 184 -9.07 -6.88 -3.58
CA ASN A 184 -10.22 -7.01 -2.67
C ASN A 184 -9.91 -7.67 -1.33
N ASN A 185 -9.04 -8.67 -1.35
CA ASN A 185 -8.72 -9.50 -0.19
C ASN A 185 -7.55 -8.89 0.58
N PHE A 186 -7.80 -8.21 1.69
CA PHE A 186 -6.75 -7.79 2.61
C PHE A 186 -6.86 -8.64 3.86
N GLU A 187 -5.81 -9.40 4.20
CA GLU A 187 -5.76 -10.06 5.50
C GLU A 187 -5.34 -9.02 6.53
N GLU A 188 -6.30 -8.55 7.32
CA GLU A 188 -6.10 -7.53 8.34
C GLU A 188 -5.79 -8.20 9.69
N THR A 189 -4.62 -7.91 10.24
CA THR A 189 -4.25 -8.34 11.59
C THR A 189 -3.88 -7.14 12.45
N PHE A 190 -4.09 -7.28 13.76
CA PHE A 190 -3.86 -6.23 14.74
C PHE A 190 -3.11 -6.79 15.94
N GLY A 191 -2.06 -6.12 16.40
CA GLY A 191 -1.25 -6.57 17.53
C GLY A 191 -0.14 -5.59 17.88
N VAL A 192 0.71 -5.96 18.84
CA VAL A 192 1.86 -5.14 19.26
C VAL A 192 3.00 -5.26 18.25
N ALA A 193 3.74 -4.16 18.03
CA ALA A 193 4.99 -4.20 17.26
C ALA A 193 6.04 -5.08 17.99
N ALA A 194 6.34 -6.25 17.43
CA ALA A 194 7.09 -7.30 18.11
C ALA A 194 8.60 -7.22 17.88
N SER A 195 9.04 -6.65 16.75
CA SER A 195 10.46 -6.65 16.35
C SER A 195 11.03 -5.25 16.12
N ARG A 196 12.37 -5.12 16.19
CA ARG A 196 13.08 -3.89 15.84
C ARG A 196 12.75 -3.41 14.43
N ARG A 197 12.57 -4.33 13.48
CA ARG A 197 12.21 -4.02 12.09
C ARG A 197 10.81 -3.42 11.99
N GLU A 198 9.87 -3.96 12.75
CA GLU A 198 8.50 -3.43 12.83
C GLU A 198 8.49 -2.02 13.43
N ILE A 199 9.29 -1.78 14.46
CA ILE A 199 9.50 -0.45 15.07
C ILE A 199 10.04 0.55 14.03
N GLU A 200 10.95 0.13 13.17
CA GLU A 200 11.45 0.98 12.08
C GLU A 200 10.39 1.30 11.03
N ILE A 201 9.44 0.38 10.77
CA ILE A 201 8.30 0.63 9.87
C ILE A 201 7.32 1.61 10.51
N VAL A 202 7.00 1.42 11.80
CA VAL A 202 6.17 2.36 12.58
C VAL A 202 6.77 3.76 12.53
N PHE A 203 8.07 3.89 12.77
CA PHE A 203 8.78 5.17 12.65
C PHE A 203 8.69 5.75 11.23
N GLY A 204 8.79 4.89 10.19
CA GLY A 204 8.59 5.29 8.80
C GLY A 204 7.20 5.88 8.55
N ILE A 205 6.14 5.17 8.96
CA ILE A 205 4.75 5.65 8.84
C ILE A 205 4.56 6.98 9.56
N LEU A 206 5.01 7.10 10.82
CA LEU A 206 4.87 8.34 11.59
C LEU A 206 5.61 9.51 10.93
N ASN A 207 6.77 9.26 10.32
CA ASN A 207 7.54 10.30 9.62
C ASN A 207 6.90 10.76 8.31
N GLN A 208 6.12 9.91 7.62
CA GLN A 208 5.35 10.33 6.44
C GLN A 208 4.40 11.49 6.76
N HIS A 209 3.89 11.52 8.00
CA HIS A 209 2.93 12.53 8.48
C HIS A 209 3.59 13.70 9.23
N LYS A 210 4.93 13.75 9.32
CA LYS A 210 5.66 14.77 10.10
C LYS A 210 5.37 16.20 9.61
N HIS A 211 5.15 16.37 8.31
CA HIS A 211 4.92 17.68 7.71
C HIS A 211 3.48 18.19 7.83
N GLU A 212 2.52 17.34 8.17
CA GLU A 212 1.11 17.74 8.25
C GLU A 212 0.76 18.55 9.52
N ALA A 213 1.73 18.77 10.42
CA ALA A 213 1.58 19.47 11.72
C ALA A 213 0.53 18.88 12.69
N TYR A 214 -0.20 17.83 12.31
CA TYR A 214 -1.23 17.19 13.14
C TYR A 214 -0.69 16.11 14.09
N LEU A 215 0.54 15.64 13.86
CA LEU A 215 1.16 14.56 14.62
C LEU A 215 2.38 15.08 15.37
N LYS A 216 2.36 14.95 16.71
CA LYS A 216 3.55 15.23 17.52
C LYS A 216 4.65 14.23 17.14
N PRO A 217 5.89 14.66 16.81
CA PRO A 217 6.95 13.74 16.40
C PRO A 217 7.24 12.67 17.45
N ARG A 218 7.62 11.47 16.99
CA ARG A 218 8.19 10.40 17.83
C ARG A 218 9.55 10.05 17.27
N SER A 219 10.58 10.03 18.11
CA SER A 219 11.89 9.53 17.70
C SER A 219 11.88 8.01 17.63
N LEU A 220 12.79 7.42 16.85
CA LEU A 220 12.95 5.97 16.82
C LEU A 220 13.29 5.42 18.22
N ALA A 221 14.13 6.12 18.98
CA ALA A 221 14.47 5.77 20.36
C ALA A 221 13.24 5.76 21.28
N TYR A 222 12.35 6.74 21.14
CA TYR A 222 11.10 6.79 21.90
C TYR A 222 10.21 5.59 21.60
N ILE A 223 10.00 5.26 20.33
CA ILE A 223 9.19 4.11 19.92
C ILE A 223 9.82 2.81 20.43
N GLN A 224 11.15 2.68 20.36
CA GLN A 224 11.87 1.52 20.86
C GLN A 224 11.72 1.34 22.38
N GLN A 225 11.77 2.42 23.15
CA GLN A 225 11.59 2.40 24.60
C GLN A 225 10.14 2.08 25.01
N HIS A 226 9.17 2.46 24.19
CA HIS A 226 7.73 2.28 24.46
C HIS A 226 7.10 1.23 23.54
N LYS A 227 7.88 0.25 23.05
CA LYS A 227 7.43 -0.69 22.00
C LYS A 227 6.10 -1.39 22.34
N ASP A 228 5.89 -1.73 23.62
CA ASP A 228 4.71 -2.46 24.09
C ASP A 228 3.45 -1.57 24.12
N ALA A 229 3.62 -0.25 23.97
CA ALA A 229 2.55 0.70 23.78
C ALA A 229 2.19 0.92 22.30
N PHE A 230 3.02 0.47 21.35
CA PHE A 230 2.73 0.64 19.92
C PHE A 230 2.04 -0.59 19.34
N PHE A 231 0.77 -0.42 19.01
CA PHE A 231 -0.01 -1.40 18.27
C PHE A 231 0.05 -1.07 16.78
N VAL A 232 0.03 -2.12 15.97
CA VAL A 232 0.17 -2.05 14.52
C VAL A 232 -0.97 -2.80 13.85
N THR A 233 -1.44 -2.21 12.75
CA THR A 233 -2.32 -2.87 11.78
C THR A 233 -1.44 -3.39 10.66
N LYS A 234 -1.58 -4.67 10.34
CA LYS A 234 -0.91 -5.29 9.20
C LYS A 234 -1.92 -5.70 8.14
N ILE A 235 -1.53 -5.54 6.89
CA ILE A 235 -2.22 -6.05 5.72
C ILE A 235 -1.29 -7.05 5.03
N ASP A 236 -1.72 -8.29 4.87
CA ASP A 236 -0.91 -9.40 4.32
C ASP A 236 0.46 -9.51 5.03
N GLY A 237 0.46 -9.34 6.35
CA GLY A 237 1.67 -9.37 7.18
C GLY A 237 2.52 -8.09 7.14
N ILE A 238 2.21 -7.11 6.28
CA ILE A 238 2.94 -5.84 6.19
C ILE A 238 2.29 -4.78 7.07
N ILE A 239 3.08 -4.09 7.91
CA ILE A 239 2.57 -2.99 8.72
C ILE A 239 2.15 -1.82 7.84
N VAL A 240 0.89 -1.42 7.97
CA VAL A 240 0.26 -0.32 7.21
C VAL A 240 -0.35 0.75 8.10
N GLY A 241 -0.39 0.53 9.41
CA GLY A 241 -0.90 1.52 10.36
C GLY A 241 -0.41 1.26 11.77
N CYS A 242 -0.52 2.27 12.62
CA CYS A 242 -0.13 2.18 14.02
C CYS A 242 -0.99 3.08 14.90
N VAL A 243 -1.01 2.75 16.19
CA VAL A 243 -1.62 3.53 17.28
C VAL A 243 -0.80 3.31 18.55
N GLU A 244 -0.57 4.38 19.29
CA GLU A 244 0.13 4.40 20.58
C GLU A 244 -0.90 4.34 21.70
N LYS A 245 -0.80 3.33 22.57
CA LYS A 245 -1.56 3.18 23.80
C LYS A 245 -1.02 4.11 24.89
N LYS A 246 -1.83 5.05 25.34
CA LYS A 246 -1.47 5.96 26.43
C LYS A 246 -2.48 5.87 27.57
N LYS A 247 -2.13 5.22 28.67
CA LYS A 247 -2.99 5.15 29.86
C LYS A 247 -3.13 6.53 30.49
N LEU A 248 -4.37 7.00 30.66
CA LEU A 248 -4.67 8.25 31.37
C LEU A 248 -5.08 7.98 32.81
N ASP A 249 -5.93 6.98 33.02
CA ASP A 249 -6.35 6.49 34.33
C ASP A 249 -6.72 4.99 34.23
N GLU A 250 -7.30 4.40 35.28
CA GLU A 250 -7.67 2.98 35.32
C GLU A 250 -8.71 2.59 34.26
N GLY A 251 -9.64 3.49 33.92
CA GLY A 251 -10.72 3.22 32.98
C GLY A 251 -10.51 3.83 31.59
N THR A 252 -9.47 4.66 31.41
CA THR A 252 -9.31 5.53 30.24
C THR A 252 -7.99 5.36 29.52
N ILE A 253 -8.07 5.15 28.21
CA ILE A 253 -6.93 5.10 27.29
C ILE A 253 -7.02 6.24 26.28
N GLU A 254 -5.90 6.93 26.07
CA GLU A 254 -5.68 7.79 24.92
C GLU A 254 -5.14 6.98 23.74
N LEU A 255 -5.79 7.10 22.58
CA LEU A 255 -5.28 6.73 21.27
C LEU A 255 -4.30 7.82 20.80
N GLY A 256 -3.03 7.63 21.10
CA GLY A 256 -1.93 8.46 20.63
C GLY A 256 -1.46 8.03 19.24
N ALA A 257 -0.79 8.94 18.53
CA ALA A 257 -0.04 8.65 17.31
C ALA A 257 -0.75 7.77 16.25
N VAL A 258 -2.07 7.91 16.10
CA VAL A 258 -2.84 7.16 15.09
C VAL A 258 -2.39 7.60 13.71
N ALA A 259 -1.79 6.68 12.95
CA ALA A 259 -1.31 6.95 11.60
C ALA A 259 -1.45 5.72 10.71
N ILE A 260 -1.77 5.93 9.43
CA ILE A 260 -1.80 4.91 8.40
C ILE A 260 -0.85 5.28 7.27
N SER A 261 -0.27 4.29 6.61
CA SER A 261 0.52 4.48 5.39
C SER A 261 -0.30 5.23 4.35
N THR A 262 0.34 6.19 3.68
CA THR A 262 -0.28 6.96 2.59
C THR A 262 -0.74 6.08 1.44
N LYS A 263 -0.14 4.89 1.26
CA LYS A 263 -0.53 3.88 0.27
C LYS A 263 -1.95 3.35 0.46
N PHE A 264 -2.39 3.22 1.71
CA PHE A 264 -3.65 2.57 2.09
C PHE A 264 -4.72 3.55 2.59
N ILE A 265 -4.53 4.85 2.36
CA ILE A 265 -5.57 5.85 2.59
C ILE A 265 -6.82 5.48 1.77
N ASN A 266 -7.99 5.68 2.36
CA ASN A 266 -9.30 5.33 1.79
C ASN A 266 -9.62 3.84 1.64
N GLN A 267 -8.77 2.93 2.14
CA GLN A 267 -9.01 1.47 2.13
C GLN A 267 -9.59 0.94 3.45
N ARG A 268 -10.32 1.77 4.21
CA ARG A 268 -10.89 1.43 5.53
C ARG A 268 -9.89 1.02 6.64
N VAL A 269 -8.59 0.97 6.37
CA VAL A 269 -7.53 0.66 7.35
C VAL A 269 -7.62 1.50 8.62
N GLY A 270 -7.93 2.79 8.53
CA GLY A 270 -8.11 3.64 9.72
C GLY A 270 -9.30 3.22 10.59
N ILE A 271 -10.42 2.81 9.98
CA ILE A 271 -11.60 2.28 10.68
C ILE A 271 -11.23 1.00 11.41
N PHE A 272 -10.59 0.07 10.69
CA PHE A 272 -10.11 -1.19 11.26
C PHE A 272 -9.16 -0.94 12.43
N THR A 273 -8.14 -0.09 12.25
CA THR A 273 -7.12 0.20 13.27
C THR A 273 -7.74 0.73 14.57
N VAL A 274 -8.67 1.69 14.48
CA VAL A 274 -9.30 2.29 15.66
C VAL A 274 -10.23 1.29 16.35
N ASN A 275 -11.06 0.57 15.60
CA ASN A 275 -11.97 -0.43 16.18
C ASN A 275 -11.20 -1.58 16.82
N ALA A 276 -10.21 -2.14 16.14
CA ALA A 276 -9.39 -3.24 16.67
C ALA A 276 -8.64 -2.81 17.94
N PHE A 277 -8.13 -1.58 18.00
CA PHE A 277 -7.53 -1.03 19.20
C PHE A 277 -8.54 -0.93 20.35
N ILE A 278 -9.72 -0.38 20.09
CA ILE A 278 -10.80 -0.26 21.07
C ILE A 278 -11.21 -1.63 21.61
N ASP A 279 -11.42 -2.61 20.73
CA ASP A 279 -11.81 -3.97 21.11
C ASP A 279 -10.74 -4.62 21.98
N GLN A 280 -9.45 -4.49 21.59
CA GLN A 280 -8.33 -5.00 22.35
C GLN A 280 -8.24 -4.37 23.75
N MET A 281 -8.36 -3.05 23.85
CA MET A 281 -8.32 -2.34 25.14
C MET A 281 -9.56 -2.62 26.00
N THR A 282 -10.72 -2.86 25.38
CA THR A 282 -11.94 -3.24 26.11
C THR A 282 -11.77 -4.60 26.78
N ARG A 283 -11.13 -5.55 26.09
CA ARG A 283 -10.75 -6.85 26.68
C ARG A 283 -9.76 -6.72 27.84
N GLU A 284 -8.94 -5.66 27.82
CA GLU A 284 -8.04 -5.31 28.92
C GLU A 284 -8.73 -4.51 30.05
N GLY A 285 -10.04 -4.26 29.95
CA GLY A 285 -10.87 -3.65 31.00
C GLY A 285 -11.12 -2.14 30.85
N PHE A 286 -10.56 -1.49 29.82
CA PHE A 286 -10.79 -0.06 29.58
C PHE A 286 -12.18 0.20 28.99
N ARG A 287 -12.83 1.28 29.42
CA ARG A 287 -14.20 1.65 29.00
C ARG A 287 -14.30 3.02 28.36
N CYS A 288 -13.28 3.87 28.55
CA CYS A 288 -13.23 5.20 27.98
C CYS A 288 -12.02 5.37 27.07
N PHE A 289 -12.26 5.94 25.89
CA PHE A 289 -11.28 6.15 24.84
C PHE A 289 -11.20 7.62 24.50
N VAL A 290 -9.99 8.18 24.51
CA VAL A 290 -9.75 9.59 24.22
C VAL A 290 -8.76 9.71 23.07
N SER A 291 -8.87 10.73 22.25
CA SER A 291 -7.82 11.09 21.29
C SER A 291 -7.83 12.58 21.03
N LEU A 292 -6.66 13.17 20.77
CA LEU A 292 -6.53 14.58 20.42
C LEU A 292 -6.04 14.68 18.98
N THR A 293 -6.81 15.34 18.12
CA THR A 293 -6.41 15.53 16.73
C THR A 293 -6.97 16.79 16.08
N ASN A 294 -6.13 17.43 15.28
CA ASN A 294 -6.56 18.45 14.32
C ASN A 294 -6.66 17.94 12.88
N ASN A 295 -6.23 16.71 12.61
CA ASN A 295 -6.22 16.11 11.28
C ASN A 295 -7.66 15.98 10.73
N PRO A 296 -8.01 16.61 9.60
CA PRO A 296 -9.36 16.58 9.05
C PRO A 296 -9.90 15.18 8.73
N GLN A 297 -9.05 14.26 8.30
CA GLN A 297 -9.45 12.88 7.99
C GLN A 297 -9.74 12.09 9.26
N LEU A 298 -8.89 12.22 10.29
CA LEU A 298 -9.09 11.55 11.57
C LEU A 298 -10.32 12.09 12.31
N LYS A 299 -10.60 13.41 12.21
CA LYS A 299 -11.86 14.01 12.70
C LYS A 299 -13.09 13.36 12.07
N LYS A 300 -13.11 13.23 10.73
CA LYS A 300 -14.21 12.56 10.00
C LYS A 300 -14.36 11.11 10.44
N LEU A 301 -13.25 10.41 10.65
CA LEU A 301 -13.23 9.04 11.14
C LEU A 301 -13.86 8.92 12.54
N TYR A 302 -13.41 9.74 13.49
CA TYR A 302 -13.92 9.73 14.86
C TYR A 302 -15.41 10.05 14.94
N ASN A 303 -15.90 11.03 14.17
CA ASN A 303 -17.34 11.30 14.08
C ASN A 303 -18.12 10.07 13.61
N ARG A 304 -17.63 9.36 12.57
CA ARG A 304 -18.27 8.15 12.05
C ARG A 304 -18.25 6.99 13.06
N LEU A 305 -17.22 6.92 13.88
CA LEU A 305 -17.06 5.89 14.91
C LEU A 305 -17.79 6.22 16.22
N GLY A 306 -18.55 7.31 16.28
CA GLY A 306 -19.35 7.70 17.44
C GLY A 306 -18.56 8.35 18.57
N PHE A 307 -17.40 8.95 18.28
CA PHE A 307 -16.70 9.78 19.25
C PHE A 307 -17.40 11.14 19.38
N ASN A 308 -17.60 11.58 20.61
CA ASN A 308 -18.07 12.92 20.94
C ASN A 308 -16.89 13.88 21.00
N LYS A 309 -17.06 15.07 20.42
CA LYS A 309 -16.11 16.18 20.53
C LYS A 309 -16.44 17.03 21.75
N GLY A 310 -15.43 17.60 22.40
CA GLY A 310 -15.67 18.64 23.40
C GLY A 310 -14.42 19.00 24.19
N PRO A 311 -14.50 20.04 25.03
CA PRO A 311 -13.75 20.01 26.26
C PRO A 311 -14.39 18.97 27.20
N PHE A 312 -13.57 18.12 27.79
CA PHE A 312 -14.02 17.18 28.82
C PHE A 312 -13.37 17.58 30.14
N SER A 313 -14.17 18.04 31.11
CA SER A 313 -13.68 18.58 32.39
C SER A 313 -12.72 17.61 33.11
N ARG A 314 -13.06 16.31 33.11
CA ARG A 314 -12.25 15.21 33.64
C ARG A 314 -10.83 15.15 33.05
N TYR A 315 -10.63 15.60 31.81
CA TYR A 315 -9.35 15.50 31.09
C TYR A 315 -8.67 16.86 30.88
N ARG A 316 -9.03 17.90 31.65
CA ARG A 316 -8.45 19.26 31.52
C ARG A 316 -6.93 19.28 31.59
N ALA A 317 -6.32 18.57 32.55
CA ALA A 317 -4.86 18.51 32.68
C ALA A 317 -4.20 17.90 31.43
N ARG A 318 -4.80 16.87 30.85
CA ARG A 318 -4.30 16.28 29.60
C ARG A 318 -4.52 17.21 28.41
N GLN A 319 -5.69 17.87 28.30
CA GLN A 319 -5.99 18.87 27.27
C GLN A 319 -4.98 20.02 27.28
N ALA A 320 -4.54 20.48 28.46
CA ALA A 320 -3.57 21.57 28.59
C ALA A 320 -2.19 21.29 27.95
N GLN A 321 -1.83 20.02 27.75
CA GLN A 321 -0.60 19.64 27.03
C GLN A 321 -0.72 19.80 25.49
N SER A 322 -1.92 20.05 25.00
CA SER A 322 -2.25 20.26 23.58
C SER A 322 -3.44 21.25 23.47
N PRO A 323 -3.30 22.51 23.92
CA PRO A 323 -4.43 23.41 24.16
C PRO A 323 -5.32 23.62 22.92
N ASP A 324 -4.72 23.75 21.74
CA ASP A 324 -5.42 24.04 20.48
C ASP A 324 -5.88 22.81 19.72
N VAL A 325 -5.79 21.61 20.32
CA VAL A 325 -6.12 20.35 19.66
C VAL A 325 -7.44 19.80 20.19
N ILE A 326 -8.38 19.54 19.29
CA ILE A 326 -9.71 19.03 19.67
C ILE A 326 -9.60 17.63 20.27
N MET A 327 -10.20 17.44 21.44
CA MET A 327 -10.35 16.14 22.08
C MET A 327 -11.64 15.44 21.63
N TYR A 328 -11.50 14.16 21.34
CA TYR A 328 -12.54 13.21 21.01
C TYR A 328 -12.62 12.16 22.12
N ARG A 329 -13.83 11.83 22.57
CA ARG A 329 -14.09 10.81 23.59
C ARG A 329 -15.13 9.81 23.11
N LYS A 330 -14.90 8.52 23.35
CA LYS A 330 -15.89 7.45 23.21
C LYS A 330 -15.93 6.61 24.49
N GLU A 331 -17.12 6.21 24.91
CA GLU A 331 -17.37 5.35 26.06
C GLU A 331 -18.14 4.12 25.59
N ILE A 332 -17.83 2.93 26.14
CA ILE A 332 -18.38 1.63 25.73
C ILE A 332 -19.10 0.94 26.87
#